data_AF-A0A8I0IGM9-F1
#
_entry.id   AF-A0A8I0IGM9-F1
#
_cell.length_a   1.000
_cell.length_b   1.000
_cell.length_c   1.000
_cell.angle_alpha   90.00
_cell.angle_beta   90.00
_cell.angle_gamma   90.00
#
_symmetry.space_group_name_H-M   'P 1'
#
loop_
_entity.id
_entity.type
_entity.pdbx_description
1 polymer ?
#
loop_
_entity_poly.entity_id
_entity_poly.type
_entity_poly.pdbx_seq_one_letter_code
_entity_poly.pdbx_strand_id
1 'polypeptide(L)'
;MTQIRIKDAAAFLGVSDDTVRRWIDLGLLESVKDDAGRGVVDGLALATLARKNAVLPADPSEVGRSARNRLVGVVTEITADRVMAQVELQCGPHRIVSLMSSEAVRELGLEPGSVAIAVVKATTVIIETPGGKA
;
A
#
# COMPACT_ATOMS: atom_id res chain seq x y z
N MET A 1 -22.52 3.25 9.35
CA MET A 1 -21.09 3.21 8.95
C MET A 1 -20.79 1.85 8.33
N THR A 2 -19.78 1.74 7.48
CA THR A 2 -19.45 0.48 6.82
C THR A 2 -18.85 -0.49 7.84
N GLN A 3 -19.53 -1.60 8.10
CA GLN A 3 -19.04 -2.67 8.97
C GLN A 3 -18.19 -3.65 8.16
N ILE A 4 -17.02 -3.99 8.68
CA ILE A 4 -16.07 -4.90 8.02
C ILE A 4 -15.89 -6.12 8.93
N ARG A 5 -16.03 -7.33 8.38
CA ARG A 5 -15.77 -8.56 9.15
C ARG A 5 -14.30 -8.62 9.53
N ILE A 6 -14.00 -9.16 10.71
CA ILE A 6 -12.61 -9.28 11.21
C ILE A 6 -11.68 -9.95 10.18
N LYS A 7 -12.14 -11.01 9.52
CA LYS A 7 -11.39 -11.70 8.46
C LYS A 7 -11.06 -10.77 7.28
N ASP A 8 -12.03 -9.99 6.83
CA ASP A 8 -11.83 -9.09 5.69
C ASP A 8 -10.93 -7.92 6.09
N ALA A 9 -11.09 -7.40 7.32
CA ALA A 9 -10.21 -6.38 7.89
C ALA A 9 -8.75 -6.86 7.96
N ALA A 10 -8.52 -8.08 8.44
CA ALA A 10 -7.20 -8.70 8.50
C ALA A 10 -6.57 -8.81 7.10
N ALA A 11 -7.35 -9.30 6.12
CA ALA A 11 -6.92 -9.42 4.73
C ALA A 11 -6.56 -8.06 4.11
N PHE A 12 -7.39 -7.02 4.29
CA PHE A 12 -7.13 -5.69 3.73
C PHE A 12 -5.90 -5.02 4.33
N LEU A 13 -5.58 -5.31 5.59
CA LEU A 13 -4.42 -4.74 6.27
C LEU A 13 -3.16 -5.61 6.16
N GLY A 14 -3.25 -6.78 5.52
CA GLY A 14 -2.12 -7.71 5.38
C GLY A 14 -1.65 -8.30 6.72
N VAL A 15 -2.56 -8.46 7.69
CA VAL A 15 -2.26 -9.04 9.01
C VAL A 15 -3.12 -10.29 9.27
N SER A 16 -2.86 -11.01 10.36
CA SER A 16 -3.68 -12.16 10.76
C SER A 16 -4.98 -11.73 11.46
N ASP A 17 -6.02 -12.57 11.39
CA ASP A 17 -7.26 -12.39 12.16
C ASP A 17 -6.99 -12.17 13.65
N ASP A 18 -6.01 -12.90 14.20
CA ASP A 18 -5.61 -12.80 15.61
C ASP A 18 -4.98 -11.44 15.96
N THR A 19 -4.33 -10.79 15.00
CA THR A 19 -3.81 -9.43 15.19
C THR A 19 -4.95 -8.44 15.35
N VAL A 20 -6.00 -8.57 14.54
CA VAL A 20 -7.20 -7.73 14.63
C VAL A 20 -7.96 -8.01 15.93
N ARG A 21 -8.10 -9.28 16.34
CA ARG A 21 -8.69 -9.65 17.64
C ARG A 21 -7.91 -9.06 18.80
N ARG A 22 -6.57 -9.13 18.76
CA ARG A 22 -5.70 -8.53 19.78
C ARG A 22 -5.88 -7.01 19.87
N TRP A 23 -6.09 -6.30 18.76
CA TRP A 23 -6.40 -4.87 18.82
C TRP A 23 -7.74 -4.58 19.48
N ILE A 24 -8.73 -5.46 19.29
CA ILE A 24 -10.02 -5.36 19.99
C ILE A 24 -9.84 -5.59 21.49
N ASP A 25 -9.12 -6.65 21.87
CA ASP A 25 -8.87 -6.99 23.27
C ASP A 25 -8.10 -5.89 24.02
N LEU A 26 -7.20 -5.18 23.30
CA LEU A 26 -6.46 -4.03 23.81
C LEU A 26 -7.27 -2.72 23.83
N GLY A 27 -8.53 -2.73 23.39
CA GLY A 27 -9.39 -1.54 23.31
C GLY A 27 -8.97 -0.54 22.22
N LEU A 28 -8.13 -0.96 21.27
CA LEU A 28 -7.69 -0.11 20.15
C LEU A 28 -8.73 -0.05 19.02
N LEU A 29 -9.64 -1.02 18.98
CA LEU A 29 -10.70 -1.12 17.99
C LEU A 29 -11.97 -1.67 18.64
N GLU A 30 -13.09 -0.97 18.51
CA GLU A 30 -14.38 -1.50 18.96
C GLU A 30 -14.91 -2.54 17.96
N SER A 31 -15.52 -3.60 18.47
CA SER A 31 -16.18 -4.61 17.66
C SER A 31 -17.59 -4.87 18.15
N VAL A 32 -18.49 -5.16 17.20
CA VAL A 32 -19.86 -5.59 17.46
C VAL A 32 -20.14 -6.90 16.75
N LYS A 33 -21.27 -7.53 17.07
CA LYS A 33 -21.79 -8.67 16.33
C LYS A 33 -22.73 -8.16 15.24
N ASP A 34 -22.57 -8.65 14.01
CA ASP A 34 -23.55 -8.44 12.95
C ASP A 34 -24.80 -9.30 13.15
N ASP A 35 -25.79 -9.15 12.27
CA ASP A 35 -27.06 -9.90 12.30
C ASP A 35 -26.88 -11.43 12.21
N ALA A 36 -25.71 -11.89 11.75
CA ALA A 36 -25.34 -13.30 11.65
C ALA A 36 -24.43 -13.77 12.82
N GLY A 37 -24.24 -12.95 13.86
CA GLY A 37 -23.41 -13.28 15.03
C GLY A 37 -21.90 -13.22 14.80
N ARG A 38 -21.45 -12.64 13.68
CA ARG A 38 -20.02 -12.54 13.30
C ARG A 38 -19.44 -11.23 13.84
N GLY A 39 -18.18 -11.26 14.23
CA GLY A 39 -17.47 -10.06 14.69
C GLY A 39 -17.19 -9.12 13.52
N VAL A 40 -17.65 -7.88 13.66
CA VAL A 40 -17.43 -6.80 12.70
C VAL A 40 -16.89 -5.57 13.41
N VAL A 41 -16.08 -4.79 12.69
CA VAL A 41 -15.46 -3.56 13.17
C VAL A 41 -15.90 -2.41 12.28
N ASP A 42 -15.90 -1.20 12.83
CA ASP A 42 -16.16 0.00 12.04
C ASP A 42 -15.01 0.27 11.05
N GLY A 43 -15.34 0.48 9.77
CA GLY A 43 -14.35 0.67 8.72
C GLY A 43 -13.53 1.96 8.86
N LEU A 44 -14.11 3.05 9.41
CA LEU A 44 -13.40 4.31 9.61
C LEU A 44 -12.43 4.21 10.80
N ALA A 45 -12.86 3.57 11.89
CA ALA A 45 -12.01 3.27 13.04
C ALA A 45 -10.84 2.36 12.62
N LEU A 46 -11.13 1.32 11.83
CA LEU A 46 -10.12 0.43 11.26
C LEU A 46 -9.11 1.18 10.39
N ALA A 47 -9.56 2.02 9.46
CA ALA A 47 -8.69 2.81 8.60
C ALA A 47 -7.82 3.81 9.39
N THR A 48 -8.38 4.39 10.45
CA THR A 48 -7.64 5.31 11.33
C THR A 48 -6.56 4.58 12.11
N LEU A 49 -6.88 3.41 12.66
CA LEU A 49 -5.91 2.58 13.37
C LEU A 49 -4.81 2.09 12.43
N ALA A 50 -5.18 1.64 11.22
CA ALA A 50 -4.24 1.23 10.19
C ALA A 50 -3.25 2.34 9.84
N ARG A 51 -3.74 3.58 9.67
CA ARG A 51 -2.87 4.75 9.43
C ARG A 51 -1.92 5.02 10.60
N LYS A 52 -2.41 4.90 11.83
CA LYS A 52 -1.59 5.11 13.05
C LYS A 52 -0.48 4.06 13.19
N ASN A 53 -0.76 2.83 12.76
CA ASN A 53 0.16 1.70 12.87
C ASN A 53 1.05 1.52 11.63
N ALA A 54 0.87 2.35 10.59
CA ALA A 54 1.64 2.24 9.36
C ALA A 54 3.12 2.54 9.62
N VAL A 55 3.97 1.51 9.54
CA VAL A 55 5.43 1.67 9.54
C VAL A 55 5.85 1.93 8.10
N LEU A 56 6.13 3.20 7.79
CA LEU A 56 6.68 3.57 6.49
C LEU A 56 8.21 3.41 6.53
N PRO A 57 8.83 2.82 5.49
CA PRO A 57 10.27 2.88 5.35
C PRO A 57 10.74 4.34 5.36
N ALA A 58 11.93 4.59 5.91
CA ALA A 58 12.56 5.89 5.80
C ALA A 58 12.67 6.25 4.31
N ASP A 59 12.22 7.45 3.96
CA ASP A 59 12.36 7.98 2.61
C ASP A 59 13.77 8.55 2.47
N PRO A 60 14.65 7.98 1.62
CA PRO A 60 16.03 8.44 1.52
C PRO A 60 16.18 9.76 0.75
N SER A 61 15.11 10.39 0.25
CA SER A 61 15.20 11.63 -0.53
C SER A 61 14.99 12.88 0.33
N GLU A 62 15.81 13.91 0.12
CA GLU A 62 15.72 15.20 0.85
C GLU A 62 15.01 16.33 0.06
N VAL A 63 14.10 16.02 -0.88
CA VAL A 63 13.53 17.02 -1.81
C VAL A 63 12.08 17.39 -1.49
N GLY A 64 11.77 18.69 -1.40
CA GLY A 64 10.39 19.20 -1.26
C GLY A 64 9.58 19.07 -2.56
N ARG A 65 8.45 18.34 -2.55
CA ARG A 65 7.68 18.00 -3.79
C ARG A 65 6.17 17.85 -3.58
N SER A 66 5.42 17.98 -4.69
CA SER A 66 3.94 17.98 -4.73
C SER A 66 3.28 16.61 -4.93
N ALA A 67 4.03 15.59 -5.38
CA ALA A 67 3.50 14.24 -5.54
C ALA A 67 3.25 13.59 -4.18
N ARG A 68 2.03 13.06 -3.99
CA ARG A 68 1.54 12.58 -2.68
C ARG A 68 1.78 11.09 -2.44
N ASN A 69 1.89 10.29 -3.50
CA ASN A 69 2.12 8.85 -3.39
C ASN A 69 3.60 8.57 -3.65
N ARG A 70 4.30 8.18 -2.59
CA ARG A 70 5.72 7.82 -2.65
C ARG A 70 5.90 6.50 -1.96
N LEU A 71 6.37 5.52 -2.71
CA LEU A 71 6.52 4.16 -2.22
C LEU A 71 7.99 3.77 -2.34
N VAL A 72 8.66 3.71 -1.20
CA VAL A 72 10.04 3.22 -1.12
C VAL A 72 10.02 1.72 -1.38
N GLY A 73 10.89 1.25 -2.25
CA GLY A 73 11.00 -0.16 -2.58
C GLY A 73 12.39 -0.54 -3.07
N VAL A 74 12.53 -1.83 -3.35
CA VAL A 74 13.74 -2.42 -3.94
C VAL A 74 13.42 -2.85 -5.36
N VAL A 75 14.29 -2.52 -6.31
CA VAL A 75 14.17 -2.95 -7.69
C VAL A 75 14.31 -4.47 -7.75
N THR A 76 13.31 -5.16 -8.29
CA THR A 76 13.31 -6.63 -8.41
C THR A 76 13.69 -7.09 -9.81
N GLU A 77 13.29 -6.33 -10.84
CA GLU A 77 13.53 -6.68 -12.24
C GLU A 77 13.62 -5.42 -13.11
N ILE A 78 14.46 -5.49 -14.15
CA ILE A 78 14.54 -4.47 -15.21
C ILE A 78 14.55 -5.20 -16.55
N THR A 79 13.56 -4.88 -17.40
CA THR A 79 13.51 -5.30 -18.80
C THR A 79 13.65 -4.06 -19.67
N ALA A 80 14.75 -3.91 -20.40
CA ALA A 80 15.02 -2.74 -21.22
C ALA A 80 15.26 -3.10 -22.69
N ASP A 81 14.66 -2.32 -23.59
CA ASP A 81 15.00 -2.29 -25.01
C ASP A 81 15.86 -1.06 -25.33
N ARG A 82 15.99 -0.71 -26.62
CA ARG A 82 16.81 0.43 -27.06
C ARG A 82 16.30 1.79 -26.56
N VAL A 83 14.99 1.95 -26.38
CA VAL A 83 14.32 3.22 -26.10
C VAL A 83 13.61 3.20 -24.74
N MET A 84 12.89 2.12 -24.44
CA MET A 84 12.03 1.97 -23.28
C MET A 84 12.51 0.86 -22.35
N ALA A 85 12.25 1.06 -21.07
CA ALA A 85 12.50 0.09 -20.03
C ALA A 85 11.29 -0.04 -19.11
N GLN A 86 11.02 -1.28 -18.72
CA GLN A 86 10.14 -1.64 -17.63
C GLN A 86 11.00 -1.89 -16.39
N VAL A 87 10.70 -1.18 -15.31
CA VAL A 87 11.35 -1.35 -14.00
C VAL A 87 10.29 -1.79 -13.00
N GLU A 88 10.59 -2.87 -12.28
CA GLU A 88 9.75 -3.40 -11.22
C GLU A 88 10.35 -3.10 -9.85
N LEU A 89 9.51 -2.64 -8.92
CA LEU A 89 9.86 -2.39 -7.52
C LEU A 89 8.95 -3.20 -6.60
N GLN A 90 9.54 -3.81 -5.58
CA GLN A 90 8.81 -4.31 -4.42
C GLN A 90 8.77 -3.23 -3.33
N CYS A 91 7.59 -2.66 -3.09
CA CYS A 91 7.33 -1.61 -2.12
C CYS A 91 6.45 -2.13 -0.97
N GLY A 92 7.06 -2.60 0.11
CA GLY A 92 6.33 -3.28 1.19
C GLY A 92 5.59 -4.51 0.63
N PRO A 93 4.26 -4.67 0.83
CA PRO A 93 3.49 -5.77 0.26
C PRO A 93 3.09 -5.55 -1.22
N HIS A 94 3.45 -4.41 -1.83
CA HIS A 94 2.98 -4.04 -3.16
C HIS A 94 4.07 -4.15 -4.22
N ARG A 95 3.74 -4.78 -5.36
CA ARG A 95 4.56 -4.76 -6.58
C ARG A 95 4.17 -3.57 -7.44
N ILE A 96 5.12 -2.70 -7.76
CA ILE A 96 4.92 -1.50 -8.59
C ILE A 96 5.73 -1.64 -9.88
N VAL A 97 5.10 -1.38 -11.02
CA VAL A 97 5.76 -1.42 -12.34
C VAL A 97 5.74 -0.02 -12.95
N SER A 98 6.90 0.44 -13.40
CA SER A 98 7.07 1.71 -14.10
C SER A 98 7.62 1.48 -15.50
N LEU A 99 7.08 2.22 -16.47
CA LEU A 99 7.68 2.36 -17.79
C LEU A 99 8.41 3.69 -17.86
N MET A 100 9.68 3.65 -18.28
CA MET A 100 10.54 4.83 -18.43
C MET A 100 11.52 4.64 -19.58
N SER A 101 12.27 5.67 -19.96
CA SER A 101 13.28 5.50 -21.01
C SER A 101 14.42 4.62 -20.51
N SER A 102 15.01 3.82 -21.41
CA SER A 102 16.21 3.03 -21.10
C SER A 102 17.40 3.92 -20.73
N GLU A 103 17.41 5.17 -21.19
CA GLU A 103 18.39 6.18 -20.79
C GLU A 103 18.24 6.55 -19.32
N ALA A 104 17.01 6.83 -18.85
CA ALA A 104 16.77 7.18 -17.46
C ALA A 104 17.17 6.04 -16.49
N VAL A 105 16.96 4.78 -16.89
CA VAL A 105 17.44 3.62 -16.10
C VAL A 105 18.96 3.67 -15.93
N ARG A 106 19.71 3.93 -17.01
CA ARG A 106 21.16 4.01 -16.99
C ARG A 106 21.67 5.23 -16.20
N GLU A 107 21.06 6.40 -16.42
CA GLU A 107 21.43 7.63 -15.72
C GLU A 107 21.22 7.53 -14.20
N LEU A 108 20.15 6.85 -13.78
CA LEU A 108 19.87 6.58 -12.37
C LEU A 108 20.69 5.41 -11.81
N GLY A 109 21.44 4.69 -12.64
CA GLY A 109 22.23 3.53 -12.24
C GLY A 109 21.38 2.39 -11.65
N LEU A 110 20.14 2.22 -12.14
CA LEU A 110 19.23 1.21 -11.58
C LEU A 110 19.67 -0.20 -11.99
N GLU A 111 19.71 -1.08 -11.00
CA GLU A 111 19.92 -2.52 -11.15
C GLU A 111 19.04 -3.28 -10.15
N PRO A 112 18.72 -4.57 -10.40
CA PRO A 112 18.08 -5.42 -9.40
C PRO A 112 18.82 -5.35 -8.05
N GLY A 113 18.10 -5.03 -6.97
CA GLY A 113 18.65 -4.77 -5.63
C GLY A 113 18.79 -3.29 -5.27
N SER A 114 18.69 -2.37 -6.23
CA SER A 114 18.71 -0.93 -5.97
C SER A 114 17.53 -0.49 -5.12
N VAL A 115 17.77 0.41 -4.15
CA VAL A 115 16.68 1.09 -3.43
C VAL A 115 16.20 2.26 -4.29
N ALA A 116 14.91 2.29 -4.59
CA ALA A 116 14.29 3.32 -5.41
C ALA A 116 12.92 3.73 -4.84
N ILE A 117 12.40 4.86 -5.31
CA ILE A 117 11.13 5.41 -4.83
C ILE A 117 10.20 5.55 -6.02
N ALA A 118 9.11 4.78 -6.02
CA ALA A 118 8.03 4.98 -6.97
C ALA A 118 7.24 6.24 -6.59
N VAL A 119 7.25 7.24 -7.47
CA VAL A 119 6.56 8.52 -7.27
C VAL A 119 5.38 8.60 -8.22
N VAL A 120 4.15 8.61 -7.68
CA VAL A 120 2.92 8.68 -8.47
C VAL A 120 2.17 9.97 -8.16
N LYS A 121 1.90 10.77 -9.19
CA LYS A 121 1.12 12.00 -9.05
C LYS A 121 -0.31 11.66 -8.65
N ALA A 122 -0.85 12.37 -7.65
CA ALA A 122 -2.18 12.10 -7.08
C ALA A 122 -3.29 12.09 -8.14
N THR A 123 -3.17 12.90 -9.19
CA THR A 123 -4.14 13.00 -10.29
C THR A 123 -4.16 11.78 -11.23
N THR A 124 -3.29 10.79 -11.02
CA THR A 124 -3.19 9.58 -11.87
C THR A 124 -3.66 8.33 -11.12
N VAL A 125 -4.15 8.49 -9.88
CA VAL A 125 -4.65 7.36 -9.07
C VAL A 125 -6.14 7.17 -9.35
N ILE A 126 -6.53 5.93 -9.65
CA ILE A 126 -7.93 5.51 -9.83
C ILE A 126 -8.37 4.81 -8.54
N ILE A 127 -9.57 5.15 -8.04
CA ILE A 127 -10.16 4.53 -6.85
C ILE A 127 -11.34 3.68 -7.30
N GLU A 128 -11.32 2.40 -6.93
CA GLU A 128 -12.39 1.44 -7.21
C GLU A 128 -12.94 0.89 -5.89
N THR A 129 -14.22 0.49 -5.89
CA THR A 129 -14.86 -0.17 -4.73
C THR A 129 -15.54 -1.46 -5.18
N PRO A 130 -15.46 -2.56 -4.41
CA PRO A 130 -16.22 -3.77 -4.71
C PRO A 130 -17.73 -3.48 -4.68
N GLY A 131 -18.41 -3.64 -5.82
CA GLY A 131 -19.87 -3.55 -5.91
C GLY A 131 -20.43 -2.15 -5.62
N GLY A 132 -19.89 -1.13 -6.30
CA GLY A 132 -20.30 0.28 -6.15
C GLY A 132 -21.81 0.45 -5.96
N LYS A 133 -22.19 1.30 -4.99
CA LYS A 133 -23.61 1.66 -4.83
C LYS A 133 -24.10 2.26 -6.14
N ALA A 134 -24.98 1.54 -6.83
CA ALA A 134 -25.79 2.10 -7.91
C ALA A 134 -26.67 3.23 -7.36
#